data_AF-A0A093GBF9-F1
#
_entry.id   AF-A0A093GBF9-F1
#
_cell.length_a   1.000
_cell.length_b   1.000
_cell.length_c   1.000
_cell.angle_alpha   90.00
_cell.angle_beta   90.00
_cell.angle_gamma   90.00
#
_symmetry.space_group_name_H-M   'P 1'
#
loop_
_entity.id
_entity.type
_entity.pdbx_description
1 polymer ?
#
loop_
_entity_poly.entity_id
_entity_poly.type
_entity_poly.pdbx_seq_one_letter_code
_entity_poly.pdbx_strand_id
1 'polypeptide(L)'
;LERLSQRRTDPVTGERYHTMFRPAPTPEIQARLRQNPKDQAENIERRVEVYSRNVKLLEGFYQDAFYVNADQDPHAIFEFIESCIIHPLPRKK
;
A
#
# COMPACT_ATOMS: atom_id res chain seq x y z
N LEU A 1 8.33 -5.88 -0.40
CA LEU A 1 8.35 -6.79 -1.57
C LEU A 1 7.12 -7.70 -1.59
N GLU A 2 6.92 -8.50 -0.53
CA GLU A 2 5.85 -9.50 -0.41
C GLU A 2 4.44 -8.99 -0.75
N ARG A 3 4.05 -7.84 -0.17
CA ARG A 3 2.72 -7.21 -0.40
C ARG A 3 2.35 -7.05 -1.88
N LEU A 4 3.35 -6.83 -2.75
CA LEU A 4 3.12 -6.60 -4.18
C LEU A 4 3.37 -7.86 -5.01
N SER A 5 4.45 -8.61 -4.76
CA SER A 5 4.79 -9.80 -5.56
C SER A 5 3.74 -10.91 -5.46
N GLN A 6 3.01 -10.95 -4.36
CA GLN A 6 1.92 -11.90 -4.11
C GLN A 6 0.52 -11.36 -4.47
N ARG A 7 0.44 -10.13 -4.99
CA ARG A 7 -0.82 -9.54 -5.43
C ARG A 7 -1.26 -10.14 -6.76
N ARG A 8 -2.55 -10.41 -6.86
CA ARG A 8 -3.22 -10.91 -8.06
C ARG A 8 -4.48 -10.11 -8.32
N THR A 9 -4.91 -10.05 -9.58
CA THR A 9 -6.13 -9.34 -9.97
C THR A 9 -6.96 -10.23 -10.86
N ASP A 10 -8.25 -10.28 -10.56
CA ASP A 10 -9.24 -10.92 -11.41
C ASP A 10 -9.51 -10.02 -12.62
N PRO A 11 -9.20 -10.44 -13.86
CA PRO A 11 -9.42 -9.61 -15.03
C PRO A 11 -10.90 -9.36 -15.35
N VAL A 12 -11.82 -10.14 -14.79
CA VAL A 12 -13.27 -10.03 -15.05
C VAL A 12 -13.91 -8.99 -14.12
N THR A 13 -13.61 -9.04 -12.83
CA THR A 13 -14.23 -8.17 -11.81
C THR A 13 -13.38 -6.95 -11.46
N GLY A 14 -12.07 -7.00 -11.78
CA GLY A 14 -11.10 -6.01 -11.33
C GLY A 14 -10.69 -6.14 -9.85
N GLU A 15 -11.25 -7.11 -9.12
CA GLU A 15 -10.93 -7.32 -7.72
C GLU A 15 -9.50 -7.79 -7.50
N ARG A 16 -8.91 -7.34 -6.39
CA ARG A 16 -7.54 -7.67 -6.01
C ARG A 16 -7.55 -8.72 -4.90
N TYR A 17 -6.68 -9.70 -5.08
CA TYR A 17 -6.45 -10.80 -4.17
C TYR A 17 -4.97 -10.86 -3.77
N HIS A 18 -4.68 -11.49 -2.65
CA HIS A 18 -3.33 -11.75 -2.18
C HIS A 18 -3.23 -13.23 -1.79
N THR A 19 -2.21 -13.93 -2.28
CA THR A 19 -2.10 -15.39 -2.10
C THR A 19 -2.21 -15.84 -0.64
N MET A 20 -1.64 -15.08 0.31
CA MET A 20 -1.72 -15.37 1.75
C MET A 20 -2.86 -14.66 2.49
N PHE A 21 -2.90 -13.33 2.47
CA PHE A 21 -3.79 -12.54 3.35
C PHE A 21 -5.24 -12.39 2.85
N ARG A 22 -5.49 -12.57 1.55
CA ARG A 22 -6.83 -12.49 0.94
C ARG A 22 -6.88 -13.39 -0.29
N PRO A 23 -6.85 -14.73 -0.11
CA PRO A 23 -6.85 -15.67 -1.22
C PRO A 23 -8.16 -15.59 -2.02
N ALA A 24 -8.16 -16.11 -3.24
CA ALA A 24 -9.38 -16.23 -4.02
C ALA A 24 -10.39 -17.13 -3.28
N PRO A 25 -11.68 -16.78 -3.28
CA PRO A 25 -12.69 -17.54 -2.55
C PRO A 25 -13.06 -18.85 -3.25
N THR A 26 -12.79 -18.98 -4.56
CA THR A 26 -13.08 -20.19 -5.32
C THR A 26 -11.95 -20.58 -6.29
N PRO A 27 -11.83 -21.86 -6.67
CA PRO A 27 -10.85 -22.34 -7.64
C PRO A 27 -10.98 -21.67 -9.02
N GLU A 28 -12.20 -21.34 -9.46
CA GLU A 28 -12.45 -20.71 -10.75
C GLU A 28 -11.88 -19.29 -10.79
N ILE A 29 -12.05 -18.53 -9.70
CA ILE A 29 -11.44 -17.21 -9.54
C ILE A 29 -9.92 -17.37 -9.50
N GLN A 30 -9.41 -18.31 -8.68
CA GLN A 30 -7.98 -18.56 -8.55
C GLN A 30 -7.30 -18.86 -9.89
N ALA A 31 -7.93 -19.69 -10.74
CA ALA A 31 -7.38 -20.11 -12.03
C ALA A 31 -7.26 -18.95 -13.04
N ARG A 32 -8.13 -17.94 -12.96
CA ARG A 32 -8.12 -16.79 -13.88
C ARG A 32 -7.31 -15.58 -13.39
N LEU A 33 -6.87 -15.60 -12.13
CA LEU A 33 -6.09 -14.52 -11.55
C LEU A 33 -4.82 -14.24 -12.36
N ARG A 34 -4.52 -12.95 -12.57
CA ARG A 34 -3.31 -12.49 -13.26
C ARG A 34 -2.46 -11.64 -12.33
N GLN A 35 -1.14 -11.69 -12.53
CA GLN A 35 -0.21 -10.78 -11.89
C GLN A 35 0.07 -9.61 -12.83
N ASN A 36 0.03 -8.39 -12.32
CA ASN A 36 0.45 -7.22 -13.08
C ASN A 36 1.97 -7.30 -13.33
N PRO A 37 2.47 -7.09 -14.56
CA PRO A 37 3.92 -7.06 -14.81
C PRO A 37 4.70 -6.09 -13.91
N LYS A 38 4.08 -4.98 -13.47
CA LYS A 38 4.67 -4.02 -12.53
C LYS A 38 4.88 -4.58 -11.11
N ASP A 39 4.19 -5.67 -10.79
CA ASP A 39 4.29 -6.37 -9.51
C ASP A 39 5.27 -7.57 -9.58
N GLN A 40 6.06 -7.70 -10.66
CA GLN A 40 7.20 -8.62 -10.69
C GLN A 40 8.33 -8.11 -9.78
N ALA A 41 9.05 -9.04 -9.14
CA ALA A 41 10.07 -8.70 -8.13
C ALA A 41 11.10 -7.69 -8.65
N GLU A 42 11.68 -7.94 -9.82
CA GLU A 42 12.65 -7.05 -10.48
C GLU A 42 12.09 -5.64 -10.73
N ASN A 43 10.80 -5.54 -11.09
CA ASN A 43 10.15 -4.26 -11.33
C ASN A 43 9.82 -3.53 -10.02
N ILE A 44 9.49 -4.27 -8.95
CA ILE A 44 9.31 -3.71 -7.60
C ILE A 44 10.64 -3.17 -7.09
N GLU A 45 11.71 -3.94 -7.20
CA GLU A 45 13.07 -3.56 -6.78
C GLU A 45 13.54 -2.30 -7.49
N ARG A 46 13.40 -2.24 -8.82
CA ARG A 46 13.73 -1.04 -9.60
C ARG A 46 12.96 0.19 -9.13
N ARG A 47 11.67 0.04 -8.78
CA ARG A 47 10.85 1.14 -8.26
C ARG A 47 11.29 1.58 -6.86
N VAL A 48 11.64 0.63 -6.00
CA VAL A 48 12.16 0.92 -4.66
C VAL A 48 13.48 1.66 -4.76
N GLU A 49 14.37 1.24 -5.67
CA GLU A 49 15.64 1.93 -5.90
C GLU A 49 15.44 3.39 -6.33
N VAL A 50 14.55 3.63 -7.30
CA VAL A 50 14.21 5.00 -7.75
C VAL A 50 13.64 5.82 -6.58
N TYR A 51 12.74 5.24 -5.78
CA TYR A 51 12.22 5.90 -4.58
C TYR A 51 13.35 6.27 -3.60
N SER A 52 14.23 5.31 -3.25
CA SER A 52 15.32 5.52 -2.29
C SER A 52 16.32 6.58 -2.74
N ARG A 53 16.56 6.74 -4.05
CA ARG A 53 17.40 7.81 -4.58
C ARG A 53 16.78 9.20 -4.42
N ASN A 54 15.45 9.29 -4.49
CA ASN A 54 14.73 10.57 -4.53
C ASN A 54 14.20 11.02 -3.17
N VAL A 55 13.94 10.09 -2.24
CA VAL A 55 13.25 10.38 -0.97
C VAL A 55 13.95 11.47 -0.14
N LYS A 56 15.28 11.47 -0.06
CA LYS A 56 16.05 12.45 0.73
C LYS A 56 15.84 13.90 0.26
N LEU A 57 15.68 14.10 -1.05
CA LEU A 57 15.42 15.44 -1.61
C LEU A 57 14.01 15.91 -1.25
N LEU A 58 13.02 15.00 -1.29
CA LEU A 58 11.65 15.31 -0.90
C LEU A 58 11.54 15.57 0.61
N GLU A 59 12.21 14.78 1.44
CA GLU A 59 12.28 14.99 2.90
C GLU A 59 12.91 16.34 3.26
N GLY A 60 13.95 16.76 2.52
CA GLY A 60 14.56 18.08 2.72
C GLY A 60 13.64 19.25 2.33
N PHE A 61 12.77 19.06 1.34
CA PHE A 61 11.84 20.08 0.85
C PHE A 61 10.56 20.17 1.70
N TYR A 62 9.97 19.03 2.07
CA TYR A 62 8.74 18.93 2.85
C TYR A 62 9.03 18.71 4.34
N GLN A 63 9.57 19.74 5.00
CA GLN A 63 9.98 19.65 6.41
C GLN A 63 8.81 19.42 7.38
N ASP A 64 7.61 19.89 7.02
CA ASP A 64 6.38 19.74 7.83
C ASP A 64 5.63 18.41 7.57
N ALA A 65 6.24 17.46 6.85
CA ALA A 65 5.61 16.18 6.56
C ALA A 65 5.53 15.27 7.79
N PHE A 66 4.45 14.48 7.87
CA PHE A 66 4.28 13.45 8.89
C PHE A 66 4.87 12.11 8.42
N TYR A 67 5.63 11.44 9.29
CA TYR A 67 6.12 10.08 9.03
C TYR A 67 5.12 9.05 9.56
N VAL A 68 4.67 8.15 8.69
CA VAL A 68 3.69 7.11 9.02
C VAL A 68 4.34 5.73 8.86
N ASN A 69 4.39 4.94 9.94
CA ASN A 69 4.82 3.56 9.87
C ASN A 69 3.68 2.66 9.38
N ALA A 70 3.77 2.23 8.11
CA ALA A 70 2.75 1.42 7.44
C ALA A 70 2.82 -0.11 7.74
N ASP A 71 3.61 -0.53 8.72
CA ASP A 71 3.69 -1.93 9.18
C ASP A 71 2.77 -2.22 10.38
N GLN A 72 1.99 -1.23 10.81
CA GLN A 72 1.00 -1.35 11.88
C GLN A 72 -0.38 -1.77 11.36
N ASP A 73 -1.32 -2.00 12.28
CA ASP A 73 -2.73 -2.23 11.94
C ASP A 73 -3.31 -1.03 11.16
N PRO A 74 -4.10 -1.27 10.10
CA PRO A 74 -4.70 -0.19 9.31
C PRO A 74 -5.53 0.82 10.12
N HIS A 75 -6.21 0.41 11.20
CA HIS A 75 -6.97 1.32 12.05
C HIS A 75 -6.06 2.25 12.83
N ALA A 76 -4.98 1.71 13.42
CA ALA A 76 -3.98 2.53 14.14
C ALA A 76 -3.31 3.55 13.20
N ILE A 77 -2.99 3.14 11.97
CA ILE A 77 -2.46 4.04 10.94
C ILE A 77 -3.47 5.14 10.60
N PHE A 78 -4.74 4.78 10.44
CA PHE A 78 -5.81 5.73 10.13
C PHE A 78 -5.98 6.77 11.24
N GLU A 79 -6.06 6.35 12.50
CA GLU A 79 -6.18 7.23 13.66
C GLU A 79 -4.98 8.19 13.78
N PHE A 80 -3.76 7.69 13.53
CA PHE A 80 -2.58 8.54 13.50
C PHE A 80 -2.69 9.65 12.44
N ILE A 81 -3.04 9.28 11.21
CA ILE A 81 -3.20 10.25 10.11
C ILE A 81 -4.30 11.27 10.44
N GLU A 82 -5.43 10.83 10.99
CA GLU A 82 -6.53 11.71 11.40
C GLU A 82 -6.05 12.73 12.44
N SER A 83 -5.29 12.29 13.45
CA SER A 83 -4.75 13.16 14.49
C SER A 83 -3.78 14.23 13.97
N CYS A 84 -3.05 13.94 12.88
CA CYS A 84 -2.13 14.88 12.25
C CYS A 84 -2.84 15.94 11.41
N ILE A 85 -4.01 15.62 10.85
CA ILE A 85 -4.75 16.50 9.94
C ILE A 85 -5.75 17.37 10.70
N ILE A 86 -6.36 16.86 11.77
CA ILE A 86 -7.43 17.56 12.49
C ILE A 86 -6.87 18.33 13.70
N HIS A 87 -6.75 19.66 13.58
CA HIS A 87 -6.47 20.57 14.71
C HIS A 87 -7.44 21.78 14.76
N PRO A 88 -8.21 22.01 15.85
CA PRO A 88 -8.53 21.11 16.95
C PRO A 88 -9.75 20.21 16.63
N LEU A 89 -9.88 19.08 17.34
CA LEU A 89 -11.10 18.28 17.36
C LEU A 89 -12.31 19.19 17.67
N PRO A 90 -13.41 19.13 16.89
CA PRO A 90 -14.60 19.90 17.19
C PRO A 90 -15.06 19.56 18.61
N ARG A 91 -15.03 20.54 19.52
CA ARG A 91 -15.63 20.40 20.85
C ARG A 91 -17.14 20.19 20.65
N LYS A 92 -17.68 19.08 21.17
CA LYS A 92 -19.12 18.92 21.32
C LYS A 92 -19.63 20.12 22.15
N LYS A 93 -20.52 20.92 21.56
CA LYS A 93 -21.35 21.88 22.32
C LYS A 93 -22.40 21.12 23.10
#